data_AF-A0AAV4Q1S0-F1
#
_entry.id   AF-A0AAV4Q1S0-F1
#
_cell.length_a   1.000
_cell.length_b   1.000
_cell.length_c   1.000
_cell.angle_alpha   90.00
_cell.angle_beta   90.00
_cell.angle_gamma   90.00
#
_symmetry.space_group_name_H-M   'P 1'
#
loop_
_entity.id
_entity.type
_entity.pdbx_description
1 polymer ?
#
loop_
_entity_poly.entity_id
_entity_poly.type
_entity_poly.pdbx_seq_one_letter_code
_entity_poly.pdbx_strand_id
1 'polypeptide(L)' 'VKDNALIQVKGEKQAVLFPPTDALNLYLNGDKSEVIDIENPDLEKFPKFKNVTRHECHLLSEMCYIYQHFGSII' A
#
# COMPACT_ATOMS: atom_id res chain seq x y z
N VAL A 1 14.65 -8.39 7.35
CA VAL A 1 13.91 -8.24 6.08
C VAL A 1 13.23 -9.56 5.80
N LYS A 2 11.95 -9.53 5.44
CA LYS A 2 11.15 -10.72 5.13
C LYS A 2 10.44 -10.41 3.82
N ASP A 3 10.42 -11.36 2.90
CA ASP A 3 9.66 -11.28 1.66
C ASP A 3 8.26 -11.89 1.86
N ASN A 4 7.25 -11.31 1.23
CA ASN A 4 5.85 -11.71 1.33
C ASN A 4 5.28 -11.96 -0.08
N ALA A 5 4.61 -13.09 -0.28
CA ALA A 5 3.83 -13.37 -1.46
C ALA A 5 2.33 -13.28 -1.13
N LEU A 6 1.58 -12.51 -1.92
CA LEU A 6 0.13 -12.40 -1.78
C LEU A 6 -0.55 -13.28 -2.83
N ILE A 7 -1.14 -14.39 -2.39
CA ILE A 7 -1.80 -15.36 -3.28
C ILE A 7 -3.31 -15.25 -3.08
N GLN A 8 -4.04 -14.85 -4.12
CA GLN A 8 -5.50 -14.80 -4.10
C GLN A 8 -6.07 -16.13 -4.62
N VAL A 9 -6.63 -16.95 -3.73
CA VAL A 9 -7.14 -18.29 -4.09
C VAL A 9 -8.57 -18.27 -4.63
N LYS A 10 -9.40 -17.32 -4.18
CA LYS A 10 -10.80 -17.20 -4.61
C LYS A 10 -11.27 -15.75 -4.53
N GLY A 11 -12.03 -15.31 -5.53
CA GLY A 11 -12.55 -13.94 -5.58
C GLY A 11 -11.50 -12.94 -6.05
N GLU A 12 -11.83 -11.66 -5.92
CA GLU A 12 -11.02 -10.56 -6.43
C GLU A 12 -10.45 -9.74 -5.28
N LYS A 13 -9.22 -9.25 -5.44
CA LYS A 13 -8.62 -8.32 -4.48
C LYS A 13 -7.95 -7.17 -5.24
N GLN A 14 -8.28 -5.95 -4.84
CA GLN A 14 -7.51 -4.77 -5.23
C GLN A 14 -6.48 -4.51 -4.12
N ALA A 15 -5.22 -4.33 -4.51
CA ALA A 15 -4.14 -4.03 -3.60
C ALA A 15 -3.42 -2.77 -4.08
N VAL A 16 -3.09 -1.88 -3.15
CA VAL A 16 -2.28 -0.69 -3.41
C VAL A 16 -0.98 -0.82 -2.62
N LEU A 17 0.15 -0.64 -3.31
CA LEU A 17 1.48 -0.78 -2.76
C LEU A 17 2.20 0.57 -2.81
N PHE A 18 2.95 0.88 -1.74
CA PHE A 18 3.67 2.14 -1.58
C PHE A 18 5.17 1.91 -1.33
N PRO A 19 6.08 2.57 -2.08
CA PRO A 19 7.51 2.30 -1.96
C PRO A 19 8.02 2.71 -0.58
N PRO A 20 9.11 2.10 -0.08
CA PRO A 20 9.66 2.46 1.22
C PRO A 20 10.26 3.85 1.22
N THR A 21 10.67 4.35 0.05
CA THR A 21 11.12 5.74 -0.13
C THR A 21 10.03 6.72 0.29
N ASP A 22 8.77 6.32 0.16
CA ASP A 22 7.62 7.16 0.47
C ASP A 22 7.07 6.88 1.87
N ALA A 23 7.69 5.99 2.65
CA ALA A 23 7.26 5.63 4.01
C ALA A 23 7.10 6.87 4.93
N LEU A 24 7.96 7.88 4.78
CA LEU A 24 7.87 9.13 5.54
C LEU A 24 6.67 10.02 5.15
N ASN A 25 6.11 9.79 3.96
CA ASN A 25 4.94 10.49 3.44
C ASN A 25 3.63 9.73 3.72
N LEU A 26 3.73 8.48 4.21
CA LEU A 26 2.60 7.62 4.58
C LEU A 26 2.14 7.82 6.04
N TYR A 27 2.78 8.70 6.81
CA TYR A 27 2.41 8.98 8.21
C TYR A 27 2.29 7.68 9.03
N LEU A 28 3.38 6.91 9.07
CA LEU A 28 3.41 5.62 9.75
C LEU A 28 3.48 5.80 11.28
N ASN A 29 2.61 5.09 11.98
CA ASN A 29 2.63 4.92 13.43
C ASN A 29 2.87 3.44 13.75
N GLY A 30 4.14 3.10 14.00
CA GLY A 30 4.58 1.71 14.08
C GLY A 30 4.61 1.06 12.69
N ASP A 31 3.84 -0.02 12.51
CA ASP A 31 3.73 -0.79 11.26
C ASP A 31 2.50 -0.41 10.42
N LYS A 32 1.71 0.59 10.83
CA LYS A 32 0.46 1.01 10.19
C LYS A 32 0.50 2.47 9.78
N SER A 33 -0.22 2.81 8.71
CA SER A 33 -0.42 4.20 8.30
C SER A 33 -1.61 4.81 9.03
N GLU A 34 -1.50 6.10 9.37
CA GLU A 34 -2.62 6.90 9.89
C GLU A 34 -3.61 7.34 8.79
N VAL A 35 -3.25 7.16 7.52
CA VAL A 35 -4.12 7.43 6.36
C VAL A 35 -5.01 6.21 6.14
N ILE A 36 -6.26 6.28 6.61
CA ILE A 36 -7.23 5.18 6.50
C ILE A 36 -7.85 5.13 5.10
N ASP A 37 -8.27 6.29 4.59
CA ASP A 37 -8.85 6.40 3.25
C ASP A 37 -7.77 6.83 2.26
N ILE A 38 -7.28 5.86 1.48
CA ILE A 38 -6.27 6.09 0.45
C ILE A 38 -6.89 6.60 -0.86
N GLU A 39 -8.19 6.43 -1.06
CA GLU A 39 -8.91 6.87 -2.27
C GLU A 39 -9.32 8.34 -2.17
N ASN A 40 -9.69 8.78 -0.97
CA ASN A 40 -9.98 10.17 -0.65
C ASN A 40 -9.27 10.61 0.64
N PRO A 41 -7.93 10.76 0.61
CA PRO A 41 -7.16 11.13 1.79
C PRO A 41 -7.45 12.58 2.22
N ASP A 42 -7.54 12.80 3.52
CA ASP A 42 -7.58 14.15 4.10
C ASP A 42 -6.22 14.84 3.91
N LEU A 43 -6.10 15.64 2.85
CA LEU A 43 -4.88 16.36 2.51
C LEU A 43 -4.61 17.55 3.43
N GLU A 44 -5.58 18.02 4.23
CA GLU A 44 -5.33 19.03 5.25
C GLU A 44 -4.54 18.42 6.41
N LYS A 45 -4.91 17.20 6.80
CA LYS A 45 -4.21 16.43 7.83
C LYS A 45 -2.94 15.76 7.32
N PHE A 46 -2.93 15.32 6.06
CA PHE A 46 -1.85 14.52 5.46
C PHE A 46 -1.32 15.14 4.15
N PRO A 47 -0.80 16.38 4.17
CA PRO A 47 -0.40 17.09 2.95
C PRO A 47 0.70 16.39 2.14
N LYS A 48 1.55 15.59 2.78
CA LYS A 48 2.64 14.86 2.09
C LYS A 48 2.13 13.66 1.30
N PHE A 49 0.93 13.16 1.61
CA PHE A 49 0.35 12.00 0.93
C PHE A 49 0.09 12.27 -0.55
N LYS A 50 -0.10 13.54 -0.93
CA LYS A 50 -0.25 13.97 -2.33
C LYS A 50 0.96 13.62 -3.22
N ASN A 51 2.16 13.49 -2.64
CA ASN A 51 3.40 13.24 -3.38
C ASN A 51 3.82 11.76 -3.37
N VAL A 52 2.95 10.88 -2.89
CA VAL A 52 3.24 9.45 -2.76
C VAL A 52 2.97 8.72 -4.07
N THR A 53 3.88 7.82 -4.43
CA THR A 53 3.72 6.94 -5.59
C THR A 53 2.88 5.72 -5.20
N ARG A 54 1.76 5.53 -5.89
CA ARG A 54 0.84 4.41 -5.70
C ARG A 54 1.06 3.38 -6.79
N HIS A 55 1.22 2.11 -6.42
CA HIS A 55 1.22 0.98 -7.36
C HIS A 55 -0.02 0.14 -7.13
N GLU A 56 -0.94 0.18 -8.08
CA GLU A 56 -2.20 -0.55 -8.01
C GLU A 56 -2.05 -1.92 -8.67
N CYS A 57 -2.63 -2.95 -8.04
CA CYS A 57 -2.66 -4.30 -8.56
C CYS A 57 -4.05 -4.89 -8.35
N HIS A 58 -4.61 -5.47 -9.42
CA HIS A 58 -5.87 -6.19 -9.38
C HIS A 58 -5.56 -7.68 -9.48
N LEU A 59 -5.82 -8.40 -8.39
CA LEU A 59 -5.64 -9.83 -8.27
C LEU A 59 -6.94 -10.53 -8.67
N LEU A 60 -6.96 -11.09 -9.89
CA LEU A 60 -8.05 -11.91 -10.41
C LEU A 60 -7.58 -13.36 -10.47
N SER A 61 -7.97 -14.22 -9.53
CA SER A 61 -7.67 -15.67 -9.53
C SER A 61 -6.21 -16.07 -9.86
N GLU A 62 -5.25 -15.17 -9.67
CA GLU A 62 -3.85 -15.27 -10.09
C GLU A 62 -2.93 -14.78 -8.96
N MET A 63 -1.66 -15.17 -9.00
CA MET A 63 -0.66 -14.89 -7.97
C MET A 63 -0.01 -13.51 -8.20
N CYS A 64 -0.06 -12.60 -7.22
CA CYS A 64 0.73 -11.36 -7.25
C CYS A 64 2.01 -11.55 -6.44
N TYR A 65 3.15 -11.44 -7.12
CA TYR A 65 4.45 -11.47 -6.46
C TYR A 65 4.81 -10.05 -6.01
N ILE A 66 4.78 -9.81 -4.70
CA ILE A 66 5.17 -8.52 -4.12
C ILE A 66 6.69 -8.56 -3.88
N TYR A 67 7.47 -7.99 -4.79
CA TYR A 67 8.91 -7.78 -4.56
C TYR A 67 9.08 -6.69 -3.49
N GLN A 68 9.51 -7.10 -2.30
CA GLN A 68 9.29 -6.32 -1.10
C GLN A 68 10.38 -5.29 -0.86
N HIS A 69 10.09 -4.08 -1.30
CA HIS A 69 10.50 -2.87 -0.60
C HIS A 69 9.28 -2.07 -0.12
N PHE A 70 8.06 -2.43 -0.53
CA PHE A 70 6.86 -1.64 -0.34
C PHE A 70 6.17 -1.95 1.00
N GLY A 71 5.86 -0.92 1.79
CA GLY A 71 5.06 -1.06 3.01
C GLY A 71 3.60 -1.32 2.63
N SER A 72 3.05 -2.46 3.04
CA SER A 72 1.64 -2.78 2.80
C SER A 72 0.76 -1.92 3.70
N ILE A 73 0.01 -1.00 3.10
CA ILE A 73 -1.20 -0.41 3.71
C ILE A 73 -2.35 -1.21 3.10
N ILE A 74 -3.11 -1.87 3.97
CA ILE A 74 -4.31 -2.65 3.64
C ILE A 74 -5.47 -1.67 3.46
#